data_AF-A0A7S0Z0P1-F1
#
_entry.id   AF-A0A7S0Z0P1-F1
#
_cell.length_a   1.000
_cell.length_b   1.000
_cell.length_c   1.000
_cell.angle_alpha   90.00
_cell.angle_beta   90.00
_cell.angle_gamma   90.00
#
_symmetry.space_group_name_H-M   'P 1'
#
loop_
_entity.id
_entity.type
_entity.pdbx_description
1 polymer ?
#
loop_
_entity_poly.entity_id
_entity_poly.type
_entity_poly.pdbx_seq_one_letter_code
_entity_poly.pdbx_strand_id
1 'polypeptide(L)'
;WPMKTITMRFFLSKFFNVALKKKLKKLLETFVRISLTELSILIGISKGKVYLILSKMILDGEIKGLLDFQTDSFVSFKKVNSFFFLSDFLNILTQLDQIILKILEK
;
A
#
# COMPACT_ATOMS: atom_id res chain seq x y z
N TRP A 1 -36.83 20.44 -0.67
CA TRP A 1 -35.66 19.96 -1.46
C TRP A 1 -34.51 19.48 -0.58
N PRO A 2 -34.53 18.24 -0.07
CA PRO A 2 -33.38 17.61 0.59
C PRO A 2 -32.46 16.83 -0.38
N MET A 3 -32.96 16.40 -1.56
CA MET A 3 -32.17 15.59 -2.50
C MET A 3 -30.98 16.32 -3.14
N LYS A 4 -31.12 17.63 -3.46
CA LYS A 4 -30.04 18.43 -4.08
C LYS A 4 -28.83 18.62 -3.15
N THR A 5 -29.04 18.71 -1.84
CA THR A 5 -27.96 18.89 -0.86
C THR A 5 -27.26 17.56 -0.55
N ILE A 6 -27.99 16.44 -0.58
CA ILE A 6 -27.43 15.09 -0.41
C ILE A 6 -26.49 14.74 -1.56
N THR A 7 -26.92 14.97 -2.81
CA THR A 7 -26.07 14.72 -3.99
C THR A 7 -24.83 15.62 -3.98
N MET A 8 -24.98 16.91 -3.66
CA MET A 8 -23.84 17.82 -3.58
C MET A 8 -22.83 17.43 -2.50
N ARG A 9 -23.30 17.02 -1.30
CA ARG A 9 -22.43 16.47 -0.24
C ARG A 9 -21.73 15.19 -0.68
N PHE A 10 -22.43 14.30 -1.38
CA PHE A 10 -21.84 13.08 -1.91
C PHE A 10 -20.71 13.40 -2.89
N PHE A 11 -20.93 14.27 -3.87
CA PHE A 11 -19.91 14.66 -4.83
C PHE A 11 -18.73 15.35 -4.16
N LEU A 12 -18.96 16.33 -3.28
CA LEU A 12 -17.90 17.02 -2.54
C LEU A 12 -17.07 16.04 -1.70
N SER A 13 -17.70 15.08 -1.02
CA SER A 13 -16.99 14.08 -0.23
C SER A 13 -16.14 13.15 -1.12
N LYS A 14 -16.65 12.77 -2.29
CA LYS A 14 -15.92 11.95 -3.28
C LYS A 14 -14.72 12.70 -3.85
N PHE A 15 -14.90 13.96 -4.24
CA PHE A 15 -13.81 14.81 -4.74
C PHE A 15 -12.74 15.03 -3.68
N PHE A 16 -13.15 15.32 -2.44
CA PHE A 16 -12.23 15.47 -1.32
C PHE A 16 -11.40 14.20 -1.09
N ASN A 17 -12.03 13.03 -1.10
CA ASN A 17 -11.34 11.75 -0.95
C ASN A 17 -10.35 11.48 -2.08
N VAL A 18 -10.69 11.80 -3.33
CA VAL A 18 -9.77 11.64 -4.48
C VAL A 18 -8.57 12.58 -4.37
N ALA A 19 -8.81 13.85 -4.06
CA ALA A 19 -7.74 14.84 -3.88
C ALA A 19 -6.82 14.47 -2.72
N LEU A 20 -7.39 14.03 -1.60
CA LEU A 20 -6.69 13.56 -0.42
C LEU A 20 -5.79 12.36 -0.74
N LYS A 21 -6.34 11.34 -1.41
CA LYS A 21 -5.59 10.16 -1.86
C LYS A 21 -4.40 10.55 -2.76
N LYS A 22 -4.61 11.49 -3.70
CA LYS A 22 -3.55 11.96 -4.59
C LYS A 22 -2.41 12.66 -3.83
N LYS A 23 -2.75 13.53 -2.86
CA LYS A 23 -1.77 14.22 -2.01
C LYS A 23 -1.00 13.22 -1.14
N LEU A 24 -1.71 12.27 -0.52
CA LEU A 24 -1.12 11.17 0.26
C LEU A 24 -0.11 10.38 -0.58
N LYS A 25 -0.52 9.89 -1.73
CA LYS A 25 0.36 9.08 -2.60
C LYS A 25 1.67 9.80 -2.93
N LYS A 26 1.60 11.09 -3.28
CA LYS A 26 2.78 11.91 -3.56
C LYS A 26 3.72 12.02 -2.36
N LEU A 27 3.16 12.20 -1.15
CA LEU A 27 3.96 12.24 0.08
C LEU A 27 4.63 10.89 0.36
N LEU A 28 3.88 9.80 0.26
CA LEU A 28 4.38 8.45 0.55
C LEU A 28 5.40 7.94 -0.48
N GLU A 29 5.39 8.47 -1.70
CA GLU A 29 6.43 8.22 -2.71
C GLU A 29 7.73 8.97 -2.39
N THR A 30 7.66 10.11 -1.69
CA THR A 30 8.83 10.95 -1.37
C THR A 30 9.60 10.42 -0.16
N PHE A 31 8.91 9.86 0.83
CA PHE A 31 9.50 9.44 2.09
C PHE A 31 9.54 7.91 2.22
N VAL A 32 10.69 7.36 2.61
CA VAL A 32 10.83 5.93 2.93
C VAL A 32 10.09 5.59 4.24
N ARG A 33 10.15 6.48 5.22
CA ARG A 33 9.40 6.38 6.48
C ARG A 33 8.87 7.76 6.83
N ILE A 34 7.63 7.83 7.31
CA ILE A 34 7.00 9.06 7.78
C ILE A 34 6.18 8.79 9.04
N SER A 35 6.30 9.67 10.04
CA SER A 35 5.49 9.58 11.26
C SER A 35 4.02 9.81 10.92
N LEU A 36 3.12 9.00 11.49
CA LEU A 36 1.68 9.18 11.35
C LEU A 36 1.21 10.49 11.98
N THR A 37 1.90 10.96 13.03
CA THR A 37 1.61 12.24 13.68
C THR A 37 1.97 13.40 12.76
N GLU A 38 3.17 13.41 12.17
CA GLU A 38 3.57 14.44 11.19
C GLU A 38 2.66 14.43 9.96
N LEU A 39 2.33 13.25 9.46
CA LEU A 39 1.42 13.07 8.33
C LEU A 39 0.03 13.63 8.64
N SER A 40 -0.45 13.44 9.86
CA SER A 40 -1.74 13.97 10.33
C SER A 40 -1.77 15.50 10.34
N ILE A 41 -0.68 16.14 10.79
CA ILE A 41 -0.53 17.60 10.81
C ILE A 41 -0.47 18.14 9.37
N LEU A 42 0.33 17.51 8.52
CA LEU A 42 0.57 17.99 7.15
C LEU A 42 -0.65 17.84 6.23
N ILE A 43 -1.50 16.86 6.52
CA ILE A 43 -2.77 16.64 5.81
C ILE A 43 -3.91 17.44 6.45
N GLY A 44 -3.84 17.74 7.75
CA GLY A 44 -4.90 18.42 8.49
C GLY A 44 -6.06 17.52 8.87
N ILE A 45 -5.81 16.22 9.11
CA ILE A 45 -6.82 15.27 9.58
C ILE A 45 -6.31 14.50 10.79
N SER A 46 -7.20 14.04 11.66
CA SER A 46 -6.84 13.26 12.85
C SER A 46 -6.00 12.03 12.51
N LYS A 47 -5.00 11.70 13.35
CA LYS A 47 -4.14 10.52 13.20
C LYS A 47 -4.93 9.22 12.97
N GLY A 48 -6.03 9.00 13.69
CA GLY A 48 -6.88 7.81 13.50
C GLY A 48 -7.49 7.71 12.09
N LYS A 49 -7.85 8.84 11.47
CA LYS A 49 -8.31 8.87 10.07
C LYS A 49 -7.18 8.60 9.08
N VAL A 50 -5.98 9.15 9.33
CA VAL A 50 -4.79 8.84 8.52
C VAL A 50 -4.54 7.34 8.55
N TYR A 51 -4.54 6.73 9.74
CA TYR A 51 -4.37 5.30 9.94
C TYR A 51 -5.39 4.48 9.13
N LEU A 52 -6.68 4.80 9.24
CA LEU A 52 -7.75 4.11 8.50
C LEU A 52 -7.62 4.25 6.98
N ILE A 53 -7.22 5.42 6.49
CA ILE A 53 -7.04 5.66 5.07
C ILE A 53 -5.84 4.84 4.56
N LEU A 54 -4.70 4.91 5.27
CA LEU A 54 -3.50 4.17 4.89
C LEU A 54 -3.72 2.66 4.94
N SER A 55 -4.35 2.14 5.99
CA SER A 55 -4.62 0.71 6.11
C SER A 55 -5.49 0.21 4.96
N LYS A 56 -6.53 0.97 4.60
CA LYS A 56 -7.34 0.68 3.42
C LYS A 56 -6.52 0.72 2.13
N MET A 57 -5.71 1.75 1.92
CA MET A 57 -4.89 1.87 0.70
C MET A 57 -3.86 0.74 0.57
N ILE A 58 -3.33 0.22 1.69
CA ILE A 58 -2.45 -0.96 1.70
C ILE A 58 -3.24 -2.22 1.31
N LEU A 59 -4.41 -2.44 1.93
CA LEU A 59 -5.27 -3.60 1.63
C LEU A 59 -5.78 -3.60 0.20
N ASP A 60 -6.12 -2.43 -0.33
CA ASP A 60 -6.56 -2.23 -1.72
C ASP A 60 -5.39 -2.34 -2.73
N GLY A 61 -4.13 -2.46 -2.24
CA GLY A 61 -2.93 -2.54 -3.08
C GLY A 61 -2.54 -1.23 -3.78
N GLU A 62 -3.15 -0.10 -3.41
CA GLU A 62 -2.89 1.22 -4.01
C GLU A 62 -1.50 1.77 -3.64
N ILE A 63 -1.00 1.39 -2.46
CA ILE A 63 0.33 1.74 -1.95
C ILE A 63 1.06 0.51 -1.42
N LYS A 64 2.38 0.49 -1.52
CA LYS A 64 3.22 -0.59 -0.99
C LYS A 64 3.97 -0.10 0.25
N GLY A 65 3.67 -0.70 1.38
CA GLY A 65 4.28 -0.35 2.65
C GLY A 65 3.62 -1.06 3.82
N LEU A 66 4.06 -0.73 5.02
CA LEU A 66 3.46 -1.20 6.26
C LEU A 66 3.21 -0.03 7.22
N LEU A 67 2.28 -0.27 8.16
CA LEU A 67 2.07 0.59 9.32
C LEU A 67 2.82 -0.03 10.50
N ASP A 68 3.84 0.68 10.98
CA ASP A 68 4.66 0.28 12.11
C ASP A 68 4.10 0.94 13.38
N PHE A 69 3.47 0.13 14.22
CA PHE A 69 2.89 0.58 15.48
C PHE A 69 3.94 0.94 16.53
N GLN A 70 5.12 0.32 16.50
CA GLN A 70 6.17 0.59 17.49
C GLN A 70 6.74 1.99 17.29
N THR A 71 6.88 2.41 16.03
CA THR A 71 7.42 3.72 15.67
C THR A 71 6.36 4.75 15.26
N ASP A 72 5.07 4.42 15.41
CA ASP A 72 3.93 5.26 14.98
C ASP A 72 4.12 5.84 13.57
N SER A 73 4.56 5.01 12.63
CA SER A 73 5.03 5.44 11.32
C SER A 73 4.48 4.59 10.18
N PHE A 74 4.35 5.19 9.00
CA PHE A 74 4.21 4.45 7.75
C PHE A 74 5.60 4.25 7.13
N VAL A 75 5.88 3.02 6.69
CA VAL A 75 7.12 2.67 6.00
C VAL A 75 6.78 2.25 4.57
N SER A 76 7.27 3.02 3.60
CA SER A 76 7.12 2.78 2.17
C SER A 76 8.13 1.73 1.71
N PHE A 77 7.67 0.70 1.02
CA PHE A 77 8.57 -0.25 0.38
C PHE A 77 9.00 0.31 -0.98
N LYS A 78 10.28 0.65 -1.11
CA LYS A 78 10.86 0.83 -2.45
C LYS A 78 10.59 -0.45 -3.25
N LYS A 79 10.19 -0.29 -4.51
CA LYS A 79 9.99 -1.40 -5.46
C LYS A 79 11.33 -2.12 -5.66
N VAL A 80 11.63 -3.10 -4.82
CA VAL A 80 12.66 -4.09 -5.12
C VAL A 80 11.95 -5.18 -5.92
N ASN A 81 12.35 -5.40 -7.16
CA ASN A 81 11.88 -6.51 -8.00
C ASN A 81 12.43 -7.87 -7.50
N SER A 82 12.51 -8.07 -6.18
CA SER A 82 13.04 -9.29 -5.57
C SER A 82 12.15 -10.50 -5.81
N PHE A 83 10.85 -10.29 -6.05
CA PHE A 83 9.89 -11.37 -6.33
C PHE A 83 10.23 -12.14 -7.62
N PHE A 84 10.75 -11.44 -8.64
CA PHE A 84 11.05 -12.06 -9.93
C PHE A 84 12.23 -13.05 -9.83
N PHE A 85 13.28 -12.68 -9.11
CA PHE A 85 14.41 -13.57 -8.86
C PHE A 85 14.03 -14.80 -8.05
N LEU A 86 13.15 -14.65 -7.05
CA LEU A 86 12.81 -15.75 -6.16
C LEU A 86 11.85 -16.75 -6.82
N SER A 87 10.90 -16.29 -7.64
CA SER A 87 10.02 -17.17 -8.40
C SER A 87 10.79 -17.99 -9.42
N ASP A 88 11.73 -17.36 -10.14
CA ASP A 88 12.53 -18.04 -11.16
C ASP A 88 13.47 -19.07 -10.50
N PHE A 89 14.08 -18.71 -9.37
CA PHE A 89 14.92 -19.63 -8.60
C PHE A 89 14.15 -20.85 -8.08
N LEU A 90 12.95 -20.65 -7.51
CA LEU A 90 12.09 -21.75 -7.08
C LEU A 90 11.70 -22.65 -8.25
N ASN A 91 11.40 -22.06 -9.42
CA ASN A 91 11.03 -22.82 -10.61
C ASN A 91 12.21 -23.69 -11.10
N ILE A 92 13.42 -23.15 -11.08
CA ILE A 92 14.65 -23.90 -11.41
C ILE A 92 14.85 -25.07 -10.44
N LEU A 93 14.70 -24.86 -9.13
CA LEU A 93 14.81 -25.92 -8.14
C LEU A 93 13.80 -27.05 -8.40
N THR A 94 12.54 -26.67 -8.70
CA THR A 94 11.48 -27.63 -8.99
C THR A 94 11.79 -28.46 -10.25
N GLN A 95 12.36 -27.83 -11.29
CA GLN A 95 12.78 -28.53 -12.51
C GLN A 95 13.95 -29.48 -12.25
N LEU A 96 14.92 -29.09 -11.42
CA LEU A 96 16.05 -29.95 -11.05
C LEU A 96 15.57 -31.19 -10.28
N ASP A 97 14.65 -31.04 -9.34
CA ASP A 97 14.07 -32.17 -8.60
C ASP A 97 13.38 -33.15 -9.55
N GLN A 98 12.63 -32.65 -10.55
CA GLN A 98 11.99 -33.50 -11.55
C GLN A 98 13.00 -34.25 -12.43
N ILE A 99 14.14 -33.63 -12.76
CA ILE A 99 15.22 -34.29 -13.52
C ILE A 99 15.83 -35.41 -12.69
N ILE A 100 16.12 -35.16 -11.40
CA ILE A 100 16.70 -36.16 -10.50
C ILE A 100 15.76 -37.36 -10.35
N LEU A 101 14.46 -37.11 -10.13
CA LEU A 101 13.46 -38.19 -10.04
C LEU A 101 13.42 -39.04 -11.31
N LYS A 102 13.44 -38.42 -12.49
CA LYS A 102 13.48 -39.14 -13.78
C LYS A 102 14.75 -39.96 -14.01
N ILE A 103 15.88 -39.57 -13.41
CA ILE A 103 17.14 -40.33 -13.50
C ILE A 103 17.10 -41.54 -12.56
N LEU A 104 16.51 -41.40 -11.38
CA LEU A 104 16.43 -42.46 -10.36
C LEU A 104 15.37 -43.52 -10.67
N GLU A 105 14.31 -43.16 -11.41
CA GLU A 105 13.27 -44.10 -11.87
C GLU A 105 13.67 -44.94 -13.10
N LYS A 106 14.93 -44.83 -13.55
CA LYS A 106 15.49 -45.50 -14.73
C LYS A 106 16.53 -46.54 -14.34
#